data_AF-K6VIK8-F1
#
_entry.id   AF-K6VIK8-F1
#
_cell.length_a   1.000
_cell.length_b   1.000
_cell.length_c   1.000
_cell.angle_alpha   90.00
_cell.angle_beta   90.00
_cell.angle_gamma   90.00
#
_symmetry.space_group_name_H-M   'P 1'
#
loop_
_entity.id
_entity.type
_entity.pdbx_description
1 polymer ?
#
loop_
_entity_poly.entity_id
_entity_poly.type
_entity_poly.pdbx_seq_one_letter_code
_entity_poly.pdbx_strand_id
1 'polypeptide(L)'
;MGSYQGTDEFEGATFLRTSFKGATLRFSDVSGVTMRGMDLDGLDIDGHDLFFGTLLVNGVDVVPLVDAELNRQFPGRELQKAQTPEGLREGWQAVQAAWEETVSQTPREQVDAHVEDEWSLAQTQRHLILATDAWLRGGIQEEQQPFHEIGLIFTGAAQMGFDMSIFRDEPPGFEEVLAVREQRQQMVTDFLADVRPETLNEERSNPWGGDDWRPTVGDCLRVILEEEWAHLRYIRRDLAILAQTESQARVE
;
A
#
# COMPACT_ATOMS: atom_id res chain seq x y z
N MET A 1 -26.46 -3.83 -12.09
CA MET A 1 -25.35 -4.67 -11.59
C MET A 1 -25.68 -5.00 -10.14
N GLY A 2 -25.56 -6.26 -9.73
CA GLY A 2 -25.73 -6.63 -8.32
C GLY A 2 -24.42 -6.39 -7.57
N SER A 3 -24.49 -5.84 -6.36
CA SER A 3 -23.33 -5.69 -5.47
C SER A 3 -23.58 -6.53 -4.22
N TYR A 4 -22.58 -7.30 -3.81
CA TYR A 4 -22.59 -8.12 -2.60
C TYR A 4 -21.52 -7.57 -1.66
N GLN A 5 -21.85 -7.38 -0.39
CA GLN A 5 -20.97 -6.74 0.60
C GLN A 5 -21.06 -7.47 1.94
N GLY A 6 -19.92 -7.77 2.55
CA GLY A 6 -19.83 -8.36 3.89
C GLY A 6 -20.58 -9.69 4.05
N THR A 7 -20.62 -10.51 2.99
CA THR A 7 -21.34 -11.80 2.99
C THR A 7 -20.38 -12.97 2.78
N ASP A 8 -20.70 -14.08 3.43
CA ASP A 8 -20.05 -15.39 3.34
C ASP A 8 -20.88 -16.37 2.48
N GLU A 9 -21.94 -15.91 1.82
CA GLU A 9 -22.90 -16.80 1.13
C GLU A 9 -22.31 -17.61 -0.03
N PHE A 10 -21.12 -17.20 -0.52
CA PHE A 10 -20.39 -17.88 -1.58
C PHE A 10 -19.29 -18.82 -1.07
N GLU A 11 -19.06 -18.90 0.25
CA GLU A 11 -18.07 -19.82 0.81
C GLU A 11 -18.41 -21.27 0.45
N GLY A 12 -17.44 -21.97 -0.15
CA GLY A 12 -17.62 -23.35 -0.63
C GLY A 12 -18.54 -23.51 -1.84
N ALA A 13 -19.03 -22.42 -2.44
CA ALA A 13 -19.88 -22.48 -3.62
C ALA A 13 -19.13 -23.03 -4.85
N THR A 14 -19.84 -23.78 -5.70
CA THR A 14 -19.33 -24.24 -7.00
C THR A 14 -20.14 -23.60 -8.12
N PHE A 15 -19.48 -22.85 -8.98
CA PHE A 15 -20.08 -22.21 -10.16
C PHE A 15 -19.73 -23.01 -11.42
N LEU A 16 -20.74 -23.62 -12.07
CA LEU A 16 -20.55 -24.46 -13.26
C LEU A 16 -21.09 -23.75 -14.50
N ARG A 17 -20.21 -23.55 -15.51
CA ARG A 17 -20.56 -22.88 -16.77
C ARG A 17 -21.18 -21.49 -16.55
N THR A 18 -20.67 -20.77 -15.57
CA THR A 18 -21.11 -19.42 -15.20
C THR A 18 -20.09 -18.41 -15.70
N SER A 19 -20.56 -17.29 -16.25
CA SER A 19 -19.69 -16.18 -16.65
C SER A 19 -19.44 -15.26 -15.45
N PHE A 20 -18.16 -14.95 -15.21
CA PHE A 20 -17.70 -13.88 -14.31
C PHE A 20 -17.13 -12.69 -15.08
N LYS A 21 -17.38 -12.60 -16.40
CA LYS A 21 -16.84 -11.53 -17.23
C LYS A 21 -17.24 -10.16 -16.69
N GLY A 22 -16.25 -9.34 -16.34
CA GLY A 22 -16.44 -7.99 -15.78
C GLY A 22 -16.83 -7.97 -14.30
N ALA A 23 -16.72 -9.09 -13.58
CA ALA A 23 -16.85 -9.10 -12.12
C ALA A 23 -15.55 -8.58 -11.47
N THR A 24 -15.71 -7.76 -10.43
CA THR A 24 -14.60 -7.25 -9.63
C THR A 24 -14.78 -7.74 -8.20
N LEU A 25 -13.73 -8.30 -7.61
CA LEU A 25 -13.67 -8.67 -6.20
C LEU A 25 -12.69 -7.70 -5.52
N ARG A 26 -13.21 -6.83 -4.65
CA ARG A 26 -12.40 -5.87 -3.87
C ARG A 26 -12.52 -6.20 -2.40
N PHE A 27 -11.41 -6.12 -1.66
CA PHE A 27 -11.36 -6.40 -0.21
C PHE A 27 -12.05 -7.71 0.18
N SER A 28 -11.87 -8.75 -0.63
CA SER A 28 -12.55 -10.04 -0.51
C SER A 28 -11.54 -11.15 -0.26
N ASP A 29 -11.85 -12.07 0.65
CA ASP A 29 -11.05 -13.27 0.84
C ASP A 29 -11.32 -14.24 -0.34
N VAL A 30 -10.27 -14.51 -1.11
CA VAL A 30 -10.29 -15.49 -2.22
C VAL A 30 -9.38 -16.68 -1.93
N SER A 31 -8.98 -16.87 -0.67
CA SER A 31 -8.21 -18.03 -0.23
C SER A 31 -8.97 -19.32 -0.53
N GLY A 32 -8.25 -20.32 -1.05
CA GLY A 32 -8.84 -21.60 -1.46
C GLY A 32 -9.66 -21.59 -2.76
N VAL A 33 -9.88 -20.43 -3.41
CA VAL A 33 -10.57 -20.38 -4.71
C VAL A 33 -9.78 -21.16 -5.76
N THR A 34 -10.46 -22.05 -6.48
CA THR A 34 -9.86 -22.87 -7.53
C THR A 34 -10.54 -22.64 -8.87
N MET A 35 -9.77 -22.16 -9.85
CA MET A 35 -10.24 -21.89 -11.22
C MET A 35 -9.72 -22.97 -12.18
N ARG A 36 -10.59 -23.86 -12.67
CA ARG A 36 -10.22 -24.95 -13.60
C ARG A 36 -11.06 -24.92 -14.87
N GLY A 37 -10.40 -25.08 -16.02
CA GLY A 37 -11.08 -25.07 -17.32
C GLY A 37 -11.72 -23.73 -17.66
N MET A 38 -11.16 -22.63 -17.13
CA MET A 38 -11.63 -21.27 -17.39
C MET A 38 -11.02 -20.72 -18.68
N ASP A 39 -11.78 -19.84 -19.34
CA ASP A 39 -11.26 -18.94 -20.36
C ASP A 39 -10.72 -17.70 -19.64
N LEU A 40 -9.38 -17.55 -19.64
CA LEU A 40 -8.70 -16.46 -18.95
C LEU A 40 -8.14 -15.48 -20.01
N ASP A 41 -8.83 -14.36 -20.18
CA ASP A 41 -8.40 -13.23 -21.01
C ASP A 41 -8.54 -11.95 -20.19
N GLY A 42 -7.41 -11.44 -19.67
CA GLY A 42 -7.36 -10.25 -18.83
C GLY A 42 -7.76 -10.46 -17.36
N LEU A 43 -7.53 -11.65 -16.78
CA LEU A 43 -7.63 -11.82 -15.33
C LEU A 43 -6.53 -11.01 -14.64
N ASP A 44 -6.94 -10.03 -13.85
CA ASP A 44 -6.05 -9.18 -13.07
C ASP A 44 -6.15 -9.53 -11.58
N ILE A 45 -5.00 -9.75 -10.94
CA ILE A 45 -4.88 -10.02 -9.52
C ILE A 45 -3.88 -9.00 -8.99
N ASP A 46 -4.41 -8.01 -8.28
CA ASP A 46 -3.61 -6.98 -7.65
C ASP A 46 -3.89 -6.95 -6.15
N GLY A 47 -2.88 -7.26 -5.36
CA GLY A 47 -2.97 -7.24 -3.90
C GLY A 47 -1.59 -7.32 -3.28
N HIS A 48 -1.40 -6.52 -2.23
CA HIS A 48 -0.18 -6.55 -1.42
C HIS A 48 0.00 -7.94 -0.78
N ASP A 49 -1.07 -8.59 -0.34
CA ASP A 49 -1.00 -9.85 0.41
C ASP A 49 -0.57 -11.07 -0.42
N LEU A 50 -0.41 -10.91 -1.74
CA LEU A 50 0.03 -11.96 -2.65
C LEU A 50 1.31 -12.66 -2.15
N PHE A 51 2.21 -11.93 -1.50
CA PHE A 51 3.51 -12.44 -1.03
C PHE A 51 3.44 -13.26 0.25
N PHE A 52 2.30 -13.31 0.94
CA PHE A 52 2.08 -14.17 2.12
C PHE A 52 1.46 -15.52 1.74
N GLY A 53 1.08 -15.70 0.47
CA GLY A 53 0.36 -16.87 0.00
C GLY A 53 1.05 -17.60 -1.16
N THR A 54 0.25 -18.39 -1.88
CA THR A 54 0.67 -19.11 -3.08
C THR A 54 -0.34 -18.83 -4.19
N LEU A 55 0.14 -18.52 -5.38
CA LEU A 55 -0.69 -18.35 -6.57
C LEU A 55 -0.24 -19.33 -7.65
N LEU A 56 -1.06 -20.34 -7.91
CA LEU A 56 -0.73 -21.40 -8.87
C LEU A 56 -1.32 -21.11 -10.24
N VAL A 57 -0.46 -20.88 -11.24
CA VAL A 57 -0.85 -20.81 -12.65
C VAL A 57 -0.36 -22.08 -13.34
N ASN A 58 -1.30 -22.91 -13.80
CA ASN A 58 -0.99 -24.23 -14.39
C ASN A 58 -0.09 -25.12 -13.51
N GLY A 59 -0.25 -25.03 -12.18
CA GLY A 59 0.53 -25.81 -11.20
C GLY A 59 1.89 -25.23 -10.86
N VAL A 60 2.25 -24.06 -11.41
CA VAL A 60 3.47 -23.32 -11.07
C VAL A 60 3.12 -22.21 -10.09
N ASP A 61 3.82 -22.15 -8.96
CA ASP A 61 3.74 -20.99 -8.07
C ASP A 61 4.44 -19.79 -8.72
N VAL A 62 3.64 -18.79 -9.07
CA VAL A 62 4.15 -17.59 -9.76
C VAL A 62 4.54 -16.47 -8.80
N VAL A 63 4.26 -16.59 -7.49
CA VAL A 63 4.58 -15.53 -6.51
C VAL A 63 6.07 -15.14 -6.55
N PRO A 64 7.06 -16.07 -6.59
CA PRO A 64 8.47 -15.70 -6.69
C PRO A 64 8.84 -15.03 -8.02
N LEU A 65 8.16 -15.40 -9.12
CA LEU A 65 8.39 -14.78 -10.43
C LEU A 65 7.90 -13.33 -10.43
N VAL A 66 6.74 -13.09 -9.83
CA VAL A 66 6.16 -11.75 -9.65
C VAL A 66 7.05 -10.91 -8.72
N ASP A 67 7.51 -11.45 -7.58
CA ASP A 67 8.38 -10.72 -6.65
C ASP A 67 9.70 -10.30 -7.32
N ALA A 68 10.32 -11.20 -8.09
CA ALA A 68 11.54 -10.91 -8.84
C ALA A 68 11.32 -9.83 -9.91
N GLU A 69 10.21 -9.89 -10.65
CA GLU A 69 9.88 -8.90 -11.66
C GLU A 69 9.56 -7.53 -11.05
N LEU A 70 8.89 -7.49 -9.90
CA LEU A 70 8.68 -6.24 -9.16
C LEU A 70 10.00 -5.65 -8.67
N ASN A 71 10.93 -6.44 -8.14
CA ASN A 71 12.25 -5.93 -7.76
C ASN A 71 13.04 -5.41 -8.98
N ARG A 72 12.84 -6.02 -10.16
CA ARG A 72 13.43 -5.51 -11.41
C ARG A 72 12.84 -4.17 -11.85
N GLN A 73 11.52 -3.98 -11.67
CA GLN A 73 10.81 -2.74 -12.02
C GLN A 73 11.00 -1.63 -11.00
N PHE A 74 11.21 -1.99 -9.73
CA PHE A 74 11.37 -1.09 -8.58
C PHE A 74 12.70 -1.40 -7.87
N PRO A 75 13.86 -0.98 -8.44
CA PRO A 75 15.16 -1.25 -7.83
C PRO A 75 15.24 -0.74 -6.39
N GLY A 76 15.69 -1.60 -5.47
CA GLY A 76 15.75 -1.29 -4.04
C GLY A 76 14.53 -1.78 -3.25
N ARG A 77 13.44 -2.18 -3.91
CA ARG A 77 12.27 -2.78 -3.25
C ARG A 77 12.64 -4.04 -2.47
N GLU A 78 13.60 -4.82 -2.95
CA GLU A 78 14.07 -6.03 -2.26
C GLU A 78 14.58 -5.75 -0.84
N LEU A 79 15.04 -4.52 -0.58
CA LEU A 79 15.52 -4.07 0.73
C LEU A 79 14.38 -3.76 1.71
N GLN A 80 13.11 -3.75 1.29
CA GLN A 80 11.97 -3.62 2.21
C GLN A 80 11.93 -4.74 3.26
N LYS A 81 12.57 -5.87 2.96
CA LYS A 81 12.69 -7.03 3.87
C LYS A 81 13.99 -7.02 4.69
N ALA A 82 14.78 -5.94 4.63
CA ALA A 82 16.05 -5.85 5.31
C ALA A 82 15.90 -6.02 6.83
N GLN A 83 16.87 -6.72 7.42
CA GLN A 83 16.91 -6.99 8.87
C GLN A 83 18.09 -6.30 9.57
N THR A 84 18.93 -5.60 8.80
CA THR A 84 20.07 -4.85 9.33
C THR A 84 19.80 -3.35 9.25
N PRO A 85 20.35 -2.53 10.18
CA PRO A 85 20.27 -1.08 10.09
C PRO A 85 20.76 -0.53 8.74
N GLU A 86 21.84 -1.10 8.20
CA GLU A 86 22.42 -0.69 6.92
C GLU A 86 21.45 -0.95 5.76
N GLY A 87 20.87 -2.15 5.69
CA GLY A 87 19.92 -2.49 4.64
C GLY A 87 18.63 -1.68 4.72
N LEU A 88 18.17 -1.35 5.93
CA LEU A 88 17.00 -0.47 6.14
C LEU A 88 17.30 0.97 5.68
N ARG A 89 18.50 1.50 5.97
CA ARG A 89 18.93 2.83 5.48
C ARG A 89 19.02 2.85 3.95
N GLU A 90 19.62 1.82 3.35
CA GLU A 90 19.73 1.71 1.88
C GLU A 90 18.34 1.60 1.23
N GLY A 91 17.46 0.76 1.78
CA GLY A 91 16.09 0.61 1.30
C GLY A 91 15.27 1.90 1.44
N TRP A 92 15.45 2.64 2.52
CA TRP A 92 14.80 3.92 2.75
C TRP A 92 15.26 4.98 1.74
N GLN A 93 16.57 5.09 1.49
CA GLN A 93 17.10 6.01 0.48
C GLN A 93 16.57 5.68 -0.92
N ALA A 94 16.49 4.39 -1.27
CA ALA A 94 15.97 3.95 -2.56
C ALA A 94 14.50 4.36 -2.75
N VAL A 95 13.64 4.15 -1.73
CA VAL A 95 12.22 4.49 -1.84
C VAL A 95 11.99 6.00 -1.83
N GLN A 96 12.77 6.77 -1.07
CA GLN A 96 12.73 8.24 -1.12
C GLN A 96 13.03 8.77 -2.52
N ALA A 97 14.09 8.27 -3.16
CA ALA A 97 14.45 8.66 -4.52
C ALA A 97 13.35 8.30 -5.55
N ALA A 98 12.75 7.13 -5.41
CA ALA A 98 11.68 6.69 -6.30
C ALA A 98 10.38 7.52 -6.14
N TRP A 99 10.07 7.96 -4.92
CA TRP A 99 8.99 8.91 -4.66
C TRP A 99 9.27 10.30 -5.21
N GLU A 100 10.48 10.83 -5.01
CA GLU A 100 10.89 12.12 -5.55
C GLU A 100 10.73 12.14 -7.08
N GLU A 101 11.20 11.09 -7.76
CA GLU A 101 11.00 10.94 -9.21
C GLU A 101 9.52 10.98 -9.57
N THR A 102 8.69 10.18 -8.90
CA THR A 102 7.25 10.07 -9.23
C THR A 102 6.52 11.39 -9.02
N VAL A 103 6.76 12.07 -7.89
CA VAL A 103 6.14 13.36 -7.58
C VAL A 103 6.60 14.43 -8.56
N SER A 104 7.90 14.47 -8.88
CA SER A 104 8.45 15.50 -9.79
C SER A 104 8.00 15.34 -11.24
N GLN A 105 7.75 14.10 -11.70
CA GLN A 105 7.29 13.82 -13.05
C GLN A 105 5.77 13.93 -13.22
N THR A 106 5.00 13.95 -12.12
CA THR A 106 3.54 14.04 -12.18
C THR A 106 3.10 15.49 -12.45
N PRO A 107 2.36 15.77 -13.55
CA PRO A 107 1.83 17.10 -13.82
C PRO A 107 0.91 17.58 -12.68
N ARG A 108 0.94 18.88 -12.36
CA ARG A 108 0.17 19.44 -11.25
C ARG A 108 -1.34 19.25 -11.42
N GLU A 109 -1.82 19.22 -12.65
CA GLU A 109 -3.22 18.96 -13.00
C GLU A 109 -3.64 17.49 -12.79
N GLN A 110 -2.69 16.56 -12.65
CA GLN A 110 -2.95 15.13 -12.47
C GLN A 110 -2.81 14.66 -11.01
N VAL A 111 -2.37 15.52 -10.08
CA VAL A 111 -2.12 15.12 -8.67
C VAL A 111 -3.39 14.66 -7.95
N ASP A 112 -4.54 15.19 -8.38
CA ASP A 112 -5.88 14.82 -7.88
C ASP A 112 -6.65 13.90 -8.83
N ALA A 113 -6.09 13.57 -10.00
CA ALA A 113 -6.68 12.60 -10.92
C ALA A 113 -6.53 11.19 -10.33
N HIS A 114 -7.53 10.34 -10.54
CA HIS A 114 -7.55 8.98 -10.04
C HIS A 114 -8.27 8.03 -11.00
N VAL A 115 -7.90 6.75 -10.93
CA VAL A 115 -8.68 5.66 -11.52
C VAL A 115 -9.88 5.39 -10.61
N GLU A 116 -11.02 4.96 -11.18
CA GLU A 116 -12.22 4.64 -10.40
C GLU A 116 -11.89 3.67 -9.25
N ASP A 117 -12.38 3.97 -8.05
CA ASP A 117 -12.14 3.25 -6.80
C ASP A 117 -10.68 3.19 -6.30
N GLU A 118 -9.73 3.86 -6.95
CA GLU A 118 -8.33 3.99 -6.53
C GLU A 118 -8.02 5.41 -6.02
N TRP A 119 -6.90 5.56 -5.32
CA TRP A 119 -6.47 6.86 -4.77
C TRP A 119 -5.69 7.70 -5.79
N SER A 120 -5.88 9.03 -5.72
CA SER A 120 -5.01 9.99 -6.39
C SER A 120 -3.62 10.06 -5.75
N LEU A 121 -2.65 10.68 -6.42
CA LEU A 121 -1.32 10.90 -5.86
C LEU A 121 -1.40 11.69 -4.55
N ALA A 122 -2.21 12.74 -4.49
CA ALA A 122 -2.42 13.52 -3.27
C ALA A 122 -2.98 12.66 -2.12
N GLN A 123 -3.97 11.81 -2.40
CA GLN A 123 -4.53 10.88 -1.42
C GLN A 123 -3.51 9.83 -0.95
N THR A 124 -2.72 9.28 -1.86
CA THR A 124 -1.63 8.34 -1.54
C THR A 124 -0.58 8.99 -0.63
N GLN A 125 -0.14 10.21 -0.92
CA GLN A 125 0.83 10.91 -0.05
C GLN A 125 0.27 11.16 1.35
N ARG A 126 -1.03 11.47 1.46
CA ARG A 126 -1.73 11.61 2.75
C ARG A 126 -1.82 10.28 3.50
N HIS A 127 -2.02 9.18 2.81
CA HIS A 127 -2.00 7.85 3.42
C HIS A 127 -0.62 7.49 3.96
N LEU A 128 0.45 7.81 3.23
CA LEU A 128 1.82 7.54 3.69
C LEU A 128 2.23 8.39 4.91
N ILE A 129 1.64 9.59 5.08
CA ILE A 129 1.73 10.35 6.33
C ILE A 129 1.11 9.55 7.48
N LEU A 130 -0.09 9.00 7.28
CA LEU A 130 -0.78 8.18 8.27
C LEU A 130 -0.01 6.89 8.59
N ALA A 131 0.52 6.18 7.59
CA ALA A 131 1.33 4.99 7.79
C ALA A 131 2.58 5.28 8.63
N THR A 132 3.28 6.38 8.33
CA THR A 132 4.45 6.80 9.12
C THR A 132 4.05 7.19 10.54
N ASP A 133 2.98 7.96 10.72
CA ASP A 133 2.46 8.33 12.04
C ASP A 133 2.11 7.07 12.85
N ALA A 134 1.41 6.10 12.26
CA ALA A 134 1.03 4.86 12.92
C ALA A 134 2.26 4.08 13.39
N TRP A 135 3.18 3.77 12.48
CA TRP A 135 4.25 2.80 12.75
C TRP A 135 5.47 3.41 13.43
N LEU A 136 5.88 4.63 13.05
CA LEU A 136 7.01 5.29 13.69
C LEU A 136 6.56 5.95 14.99
N ARG A 137 5.54 6.81 14.96
CA ARG A 137 5.18 7.62 16.14
C ARG A 137 4.34 6.83 17.12
N GLY A 138 3.31 6.12 16.65
CA GLY A 138 2.48 5.26 17.49
C GLY A 138 3.21 3.98 17.91
N GLY A 139 3.77 3.25 16.95
CA GLY A 139 4.40 1.94 17.19
C GLY A 139 5.76 2.04 17.86
N ILE A 140 6.72 2.73 17.25
CA ILE A 140 8.11 2.77 17.75
C ILE A 140 8.28 3.75 18.92
N GLN A 141 7.71 4.96 18.82
CA GLN A 141 7.86 6.04 19.80
C GLN A 141 6.77 6.06 20.88
N GLU A 142 5.72 5.23 20.75
CA GLU A 142 4.62 5.07 21.71
C GLU A 142 3.87 6.38 22.02
N GLU A 143 3.76 7.28 21.03
CA GLU A 143 2.96 8.49 21.13
C GLU A 143 1.46 8.16 21.19
N GLN A 144 0.75 8.76 22.16
CA GLN A 144 -0.69 8.46 22.39
C GLN A 144 -1.61 8.96 21.27
N GLN A 145 -1.28 10.08 20.63
CA GLN A 145 -2.05 10.67 19.52
C GLN A 145 -1.09 10.96 18.36
N PRO A 146 -0.66 9.92 17.63
CA PRO A 146 0.40 10.05 16.66
C PRO A 146 -0.07 10.67 15.34
N PHE A 147 -1.37 10.75 15.07
CA PHE A 147 -1.87 11.10 13.73
C PHE A 147 -1.90 12.60 13.46
N HIS A 148 -1.42 12.99 12.28
CA HIS A 148 -1.59 14.32 11.74
C HIS A 148 -2.95 14.47 11.03
N GLU A 149 -3.57 15.65 11.13
CA GLU A 149 -4.87 15.95 10.52
C GLU A 149 -4.90 15.89 8.97
N ILE A 150 -3.72 15.95 8.35
CA ILE A 150 -3.53 15.82 6.89
C ILE A 150 -3.55 14.35 6.46
N GLY A 151 -3.33 13.42 7.39
CA GLY A 151 -3.38 11.99 7.10
C GLY A 151 -4.68 11.58 6.40
N LEU A 152 -4.62 10.47 5.68
CA LEU A 152 -5.79 9.82 5.09
C LEU A 152 -5.82 8.36 5.52
N ILE A 153 -6.85 7.99 6.25
CA ILE A 153 -7.06 6.62 6.67
C ILE A 153 -7.76 5.81 5.56
N PHE A 154 -7.55 4.49 5.58
CA PHE A 154 -8.11 3.58 4.59
C PHE A 154 -9.64 3.46 4.70
N THR A 155 -10.27 3.10 3.58
CA THR A 155 -11.71 2.89 3.48
C THR A 155 -12.15 1.81 4.47
N GLY A 156 -13.18 2.10 5.28
CA GLY A 156 -13.72 1.18 6.28
C GLY A 156 -13.24 1.40 7.72
N ALA A 157 -12.21 2.23 7.94
CA ALA A 157 -11.66 2.47 9.28
C ALA A 157 -12.68 3.05 10.29
N ALA A 158 -13.63 3.88 9.84
CA ALA A 158 -14.70 4.39 10.70
C ALA A 158 -15.58 3.26 11.29
N GLN A 159 -15.80 2.19 10.51
CA GLN A 159 -16.58 1.02 10.96
C GLN A 159 -15.79 0.17 11.97
N MET A 160 -14.47 0.34 12.01
CA MET A 160 -13.57 -0.27 12.98
C MET A 160 -13.43 0.56 14.27
N GLY A 161 -14.21 1.64 14.43
CA GLY A 161 -14.21 2.48 15.63
C GLY A 161 -13.08 3.50 15.69
N PHE A 162 -12.43 3.79 14.56
CA PHE A 162 -11.37 4.79 14.51
C PHE A 162 -11.90 6.22 14.69
N ASP A 163 -11.17 7.06 15.43
CA ASP A 163 -11.54 8.47 15.59
C ASP A 163 -11.22 9.27 14.33
N MET A 164 -12.24 9.43 13.50
CA MET A 164 -12.16 10.19 12.24
C MET A 164 -12.05 11.70 12.46
N SER A 165 -12.35 12.22 13.68
CA SER A 165 -12.38 13.67 13.94
C SER A 165 -10.99 14.33 13.91
N ILE A 166 -9.93 13.52 13.91
CA ILE A 166 -8.55 13.97 13.76
C ILE A 166 -8.29 14.48 12.34
N PHE A 167 -8.93 13.91 11.32
CA PHE A 167 -8.65 14.23 9.92
C PHE A 167 -9.51 15.37 9.41
N ARG A 168 -8.92 16.22 8.56
CA ARG A 168 -9.66 17.31 7.92
C ARG A 168 -10.72 16.79 6.95
N ASP A 169 -11.90 17.41 7.01
CA ASP A 169 -13.00 17.18 6.06
C ASP A 169 -12.69 17.76 4.67
N GLU A 170 -12.10 18.96 4.62
CA GLU A 170 -11.71 19.61 3.36
C GLU A 170 -10.33 19.12 2.89
N PRO A 171 -10.18 18.72 1.62
CA PRO A 171 -8.88 18.26 1.09
C PRO A 171 -7.80 19.35 1.20
N PRO A 172 -6.67 19.08 1.87
CA PRO A 172 -5.57 20.03 1.97
C PRO A 172 -4.92 20.24 0.59
N GLY A 173 -4.31 21.40 0.37
CA GLY A 173 -3.57 21.68 -0.86
C GLY A 173 -2.35 20.76 -1.01
N PHE A 174 -2.00 20.37 -2.24
CA PHE A 174 -0.93 19.41 -2.47
C PHE A 174 0.45 19.83 -1.90
N GLU A 175 0.78 21.12 -1.94
CA GLU A 175 2.01 21.64 -1.30
C GLU A 175 2.01 21.48 0.22
N GLU A 176 0.85 21.61 0.87
CA GLU A 176 0.70 21.37 2.30
C GLU A 176 0.90 19.89 2.63
N VAL A 177 0.37 19.00 1.79
CA VAL A 177 0.59 17.54 1.89
C VAL A 177 2.07 17.21 1.77
N LEU A 178 2.76 17.76 0.77
CA LEU A 178 4.19 17.51 0.56
C LEU A 178 5.04 18.04 1.73
N ALA A 179 4.71 19.20 2.29
CA ALA A 179 5.42 19.74 3.45
C ALA A 179 5.33 18.82 4.69
N VAL A 180 4.14 18.26 4.97
CA VAL A 180 4.00 17.29 6.07
C VAL A 180 4.65 15.96 5.74
N ARG A 181 4.57 15.51 4.49
CA ARG A 181 5.23 14.29 4.03
C ARG A 181 6.75 14.38 4.19
N GLU A 182 7.36 15.49 3.83
CA GLU A 182 8.80 15.75 4.02
C GLU A 182 9.19 15.66 5.50
N GLN A 183 8.42 16.28 6.39
CA GLN A 183 8.66 16.17 7.84
C GLN A 183 8.63 14.73 8.33
N ARG A 184 7.67 13.92 7.86
CA ARG A 184 7.58 12.49 8.21
C ARG A 184 8.74 11.67 7.64
N GLN A 185 9.13 11.95 6.40
CA GLN A 185 10.31 11.30 5.82
C GLN A 185 11.59 11.64 6.57
N GLN A 186 11.73 12.89 7.04
CA GLN A 186 12.87 13.30 7.85
C GLN A 186 12.90 12.56 9.20
N MET A 187 11.75 12.38 9.86
CA MET A 187 11.67 11.62 11.11
C MET A 187 12.13 10.16 10.93
N VAL A 188 11.75 9.50 9.84
CA VAL A 188 12.21 8.14 9.53
C VAL A 188 13.72 8.14 9.25
N THR A 189 14.20 9.10 8.46
CA THR A 189 15.63 9.28 8.15
C THR A 189 16.46 9.43 9.43
N ASP A 190 16.04 10.31 10.33
CA ASP A 190 16.73 10.57 11.60
C ASP A 190 16.73 9.34 12.50
N PHE A 191 15.60 8.63 12.58
CA PHE A 191 15.52 7.38 13.36
C PHE A 191 16.46 6.31 12.81
N LEU A 192 16.47 6.11 11.49
CA LEU A 192 17.33 5.12 10.84
C LEU A 192 18.82 5.49 10.97
N ALA A 193 19.18 6.76 11.04
CA ALA A 193 20.59 7.17 11.22
C ALA A 193 21.19 6.57 12.50
N ASP A 194 20.44 6.57 13.61
CA ASP A 194 20.93 6.16 14.92
C ASP A 194 20.53 4.74 15.34
N VAL A 195 19.68 4.06 14.56
CA VAL A 195 19.18 2.72 14.91
C VAL A 195 20.30 1.69 14.97
N ARG A 196 20.25 0.83 15.99
CA ARG A 196 21.19 -0.27 16.23
C ARG A 196 20.51 -1.64 16.10
N PRO A 197 21.27 -2.71 15.81
CA PRO A 197 20.70 -4.05 15.67
C PRO A 197 19.90 -4.51 16.91
N GLU A 198 20.31 -4.12 18.12
CA GLU A 198 19.61 -4.49 19.35
C GLU A 198 18.23 -3.83 19.41
N THR A 199 18.15 -2.54 19.03
CA THR A 199 16.89 -1.78 19.00
C THR A 199 15.89 -2.37 18.03
N LEU A 200 16.35 -2.91 16.89
CA LEU A 200 15.46 -3.56 15.92
C LEU A 200 14.70 -4.76 16.49
N ASN A 201 15.22 -5.41 17.54
CA ASN A 201 14.60 -6.59 18.16
C ASN A 201 13.68 -6.25 19.34
N GLU A 202 13.57 -4.99 19.72
CA GLU A 202 12.68 -4.60 20.82
C GLU A 202 11.22 -4.72 20.39
N GLU A 203 10.41 -5.40 21.20
CA GLU A 203 8.96 -5.50 20.97
C GLU A 203 8.24 -4.16 21.20
N ARG A 204 7.13 -3.98 20.49
CA ARG A 204 6.18 -2.89 20.59
C ARG A 204 4.76 -3.44 20.62
N SER A 205 3.83 -2.60 21.05
CA SER A 205 2.40 -2.87 20.87
C SER A 205 1.99 -2.60 19.42
N ASN A 206 1.02 -3.34 18.89
CA ASN A 206 0.45 -3.05 17.58
C ASN A 206 -0.20 -1.63 17.62
N PRO A 207 0.22 -0.68 16.77
CA PRO A 207 -0.33 0.68 16.78
C PRO A 207 -1.82 0.74 16.40
N TRP A 208 -2.34 -0.32 15.79
CA TRP A 208 -3.77 -0.44 15.44
C TRP A 208 -4.59 -1.14 16.54
N GLY A 209 -3.97 -1.47 17.68
CA GLY A 209 -4.58 -2.23 18.77
C GLY A 209 -4.59 -3.74 18.52
N GLY A 210 -5.15 -4.48 19.48
CA GLY A 210 -5.09 -5.94 19.49
C GLY A 210 -3.84 -6.49 20.18
N ASP A 211 -4.02 -7.62 20.88
CA ASP A 211 -2.95 -8.34 21.60
C ASP A 211 -2.50 -9.62 20.87
N ASP A 212 -3.01 -9.84 19.67
CA ASP A 212 -2.75 -11.02 18.83
C ASP A 212 -1.38 -10.99 18.14
N TRP A 213 -0.81 -9.79 17.96
CA TRP A 213 0.53 -9.60 17.41
C TRP A 213 1.32 -8.52 18.14
N ARG A 214 2.60 -8.81 18.38
CA ARG A 214 3.58 -7.89 18.98
C ARG A 214 4.72 -7.64 17.99
N PRO A 215 4.67 -6.56 17.19
CA PRO A 215 5.76 -6.23 16.26
C PRO A 215 7.04 -5.89 17.02
N THR A 216 8.18 -6.15 16.39
CA THR A 216 9.45 -5.51 16.78
C THR A 216 9.58 -4.13 16.15
N VAL A 217 10.49 -3.29 16.65
CA VAL A 217 10.88 -2.04 15.97
C VAL A 217 11.27 -2.30 14.51
N GLY A 218 12.00 -3.39 14.25
CA GLY A 218 12.35 -3.80 12.90
C GLY A 218 11.13 -4.14 12.04
N ASP A 219 10.10 -4.78 12.61
CA ASP A 219 8.85 -5.03 11.90
C ASP A 219 8.14 -3.73 11.54
N CYS A 220 8.03 -2.78 12.49
CA CYS A 220 7.43 -1.47 12.24
C CYS A 220 8.13 -0.73 11.08
N LEU A 221 9.47 -0.75 11.04
CA LEU A 221 10.24 -0.13 9.94
C LEU A 221 10.03 -0.83 8.60
N ARG A 222 9.94 -2.17 8.60
CA ARG A 222 9.66 -2.93 7.38
C ARG A 222 8.25 -2.69 6.86
N VAL A 223 7.26 -2.54 7.75
CA VAL A 223 5.91 -2.14 7.35
C VAL A 223 5.93 -0.76 6.72
N ILE A 224 6.65 0.22 7.28
CA ILE A 224 6.81 1.53 6.62
C ILE A 224 7.38 1.39 5.21
N LEU A 225 8.47 0.64 5.03
CA LEU A 225 9.05 0.42 3.70
C LEU A 225 8.10 -0.30 2.74
N GLU A 226 7.36 -1.27 3.24
CA GLU A 226 6.38 -2.04 2.48
C GLU A 226 5.21 -1.16 2.00
N GLU A 227 4.65 -0.33 2.88
CA GLU A 227 3.63 0.67 2.55
C GLU A 227 4.13 1.60 1.44
N GLU A 228 5.36 2.10 1.59
CA GLU A 228 5.98 3.01 0.62
C GLU A 228 6.09 2.38 -0.77
N TRP A 229 6.60 1.14 -0.87
CA TRP A 229 6.73 0.46 -2.16
C TRP A 229 5.41 -0.02 -2.75
N ALA A 230 4.48 -0.50 -1.93
CA ALA A 230 3.15 -0.92 -2.38
C ALA A 230 2.39 0.25 -2.98
N HIS A 231 2.35 1.38 -2.27
CA HIS A 231 1.67 2.58 -2.73
C HIS A 231 2.34 3.25 -3.92
N LEU A 232 3.68 3.20 -4.02
CA LEU A 232 4.40 3.66 -5.20
C LEU A 232 4.01 2.84 -6.43
N ARG A 233 3.86 1.52 -6.29
CA ARG A 233 3.42 0.63 -7.37
C ARG A 233 2.01 0.95 -7.83
N TYR A 234 1.07 1.11 -6.89
CA TYR A 234 -0.32 1.46 -7.21
C TYR A 234 -0.40 2.79 -7.97
N ILE A 235 0.22 3.85 -7.45
CA ILE A 235 0.08 5.17 -8.07
C ILE A 235 0.77 5.24 -9.44
N ARG A 236 1.92 4.56 -9.63
CA ARG A 236 2.57 4.49 -10.95
C ARG A 236 1.73 3.71 -11.97
N ARG A 237 1.05 2.64 -11.55
CA ARG A 237 0.07 1.92 -12.38
C ARG A 237 -1.06 2.87 -12.81
N ASP A 238 -1.64 3.60 -11.86
CA ASP A 238 -2.82 4.43 -12.11
C ASP A 238 -2.50 5.65 -12.98
N LEU A 239 -1.38 6.33 -12.72
CA LEU A 239 -0.90 7.42 -13.57
C LEU A 239 -0.65 6.96 -15.01
N ALA A 240 -0.15 5.74 -15.22
CA ALA A 240 0.04 5.18 -16.56
C ALA A 240 -1.30 4.93 -17.27
N ILE A 241 -2.33 4.45 -16.56
CA ILE A 241 -3.68 4.26 -17.10
C ILE A 241 -4.30 5.61 -17.50
N LEU A 242 -4.18 6.62 -16.64
CA LEU A 242 -4.69 7.97 -16.90
C LEU A 242 -4.01 8.59 -18.12
N ALA A 243 -2.69 8.48 -18.24
CA ALA A 243 -1.94 9.00 -19.39
C ALA A 243 -2.33 8.33 -20.72
N GLN A 244 -2.62 7.02 -20.70
CA GLN A 244 -3.12 6.30 -21.89
C GLN A 244 -4.52 6.78 -22.29
N THR A 245 -5.39 7.00 -21.31
CA THR A 245 -6.77 7.46 -21.52
C THR A 245 -6.79 8.88 -22.11
N GLU A 246 -5.97 9.79 -21.57
CA GLU A 246 -5.80 11.13 -22.14
C GLU A 246 -5.27 11.10 -23.58
N SER A 247 -4.32 10.21 -23.86
CA SER A 247 -3.73 10.08 -25.20
C SER A 247 -4.75 9.59 -26.22
N GLN A 248 -5.61 8.64 -25.85
CA GLN A 248 -6.71 8.16 -26.70
C GLN A 248 -7.73 9.27 -26.97
N ALA A 249 -8.12 10.01 -25.93
CA ALA A 249 -9.08 11.12 -26.06
C ALA A 249 -8.58 12.31 -26.91
N ARG A 250 -7.26 12.47 -27.10
CA ARG A 250 -6.67 13.51 -27.96
C ARG A 250 -6.57 13.12 -29.44
N VAL A 251 -6.72 11.84 -29.77
CA VAL A 251 -6.62 11.32 -31.15
C VAL A 251 -8.00 11.18 -31.82
N GLU A 252 -9.06 11.16 -31.03
CA GLU A 252 -10.47 11.21 -31.47
C GLU A 252 -10.98 12.64 -31.70
#